data_AF-A0A969KG17-F1
#
_entry.id   AF-A0A969KG17-F1
#
_cell.length_a   1.000
_cell.length_b   1.000
_cell.length_c   1.000
_cell.angle_alpha   90.00
_cell.angle_beta   90.00
_cell.angle_gamma   90.00
#
_symmetry.space_group_name_H-M   'P 1'
#
loop_
_entity.id
_entity.type
_entity.pdbx_description
1 polymer ?
#
loop_
_entity_poly.entity_id
_entity_poly.type
_entity_poly.pdbx_seq_one_letter_code
_entity_poly.pdbx_strand_id
1 'polypeptide(L)'
;MVKQMLFYENIVSLSQEEHRDWSIEMGKDYFFAQKTNSVPVMAIEFKQLAHYYPIIFTGTNTENGVFPAVILGVRGDENIYVNQDGTWSVPYIPAFVRRYPFIYRSQDEGKTLTLSIDQSFRGFNQQNQGHKLFDERESPTAFLQGAMDFINNFQAQYEPTQAFCQHLQTLELLTPRKADIKLSSGQTMALDGFMSIDRDRFQALDRDRVHELFNNDMLELIYLHLHSMAHFDYVIKHMGL
;
A
#
# COMPACT_ATOMS: atom_id res chain seq x y z
N MET A 1 -1.70 0.23 16.79
CA MET A 1 -1.99 -0.83 15.80
C MET A 1 -3.31 -0.60 15.02
N VAL A 2 -3.56 0.57 14.41
CA VAL A 2 -4.91 0.88 13.84
C VAL A 2 -4.97 0.88 12.29
N LYS A 3 -3.87 0.66 11.55
CA LYS A 3 -3.84 0.84 10.07
C LYS A 3 -3.67 -0.42 9.21
N GLN A 4 -3.74 -1.64 9.77
CA GLN A 4 -3.54 -2.86 8.98
C GLN A 4 -4.81 -3.42 8.31
N MET A 5 -6.01 -2.96 8.70
CA MET A 5 -7.29 -3.59 8.33
C MET A 5 -8.14 -2.77 7.34
N LEU A 6 -7.52 -1.98 6.44
CA LEU A 6 -8.24 -1.05 5.54
C LEU A 6 -9.45 -1.70 4.81
N PHE A 7 -9.26 -2.87 4.23
CA PHE A 7 -10.29 -3.63 3.50
C PHE A 7 -10.37 -5.10 3.97
N TYR A 8 -9.85 -5.41 5.16
CA TYR A 8 -9.98 -6.73 5.76
C TYR A 8 -11.21 -6.76 6.64
N GLU A 9 -12.10 -7.72 6.42
CA GLU A 9 -13.38 -7.78 7.14
C GLU A 9 -13.38 -8.83 8.26
N ASN A 10 -13.00 -10.07 7.95
CA ASN A 10 -13.06 -11.18 8.89
C ASN A 10 -11.75 -11.97 8.91
N ILE A 11 -10.78 -11.50 9.71
CA ILE A 11 -9.45 -12.11 9.77
C ILE A 11 -9.44 -13.32 10.71
N VAL A 12 -9.21 -14.51 10.16
CA VAL A 12 -9.04 -15.76 10.89
C VAL A 12 -7.63 -16.32 10.73
N SER A 13 -7.09 -16.95 11.77
CA SER A 13 -5.80 -17.62 11.70
C SER A 13 -5.90 -18.84 10.80
N LEU A 14 -4.95 -19.01 9.90
CA LEU A 14 -4.87 -20.23 9.09
C LEU A 14 -4.23 -21.33 9.93
N SER A 15 -4.96 -22.42 10.05
CA SER A 15 -4.55 -23.67 10.72
C SER A 15 -4.82 -24.82 9.77
N GLN A 16 -3.96 -25.85 9.79
CA GLN A 16 -4.21 -27.04 8.99
C GLN A 16 -5.49 -27.75 9.45
N GLU A 17 -5.74 -27.83 10.76
CA GLU A 17 -6.89 -28.53 11.33
C GLU A 17 -8.22 -28.00 10.79
N GLU A 18 -8.38 -26.68 10.74
CA GLU A 18 -9.63 -26.05 10.30
C GLU A 18 -9.68 -25.85 8.77
N HIS A 19 -8.51 -25.73 8.13
CA HIS A 19 -8.40 -25.29 6.73
C HIS A 19 -7.88 -26.35 5.76
N ARG A 20 -7.81 -27.62 6.17
CA ARG A 20 -7.32 -28.75 5.35
C ARG A 20 -8.01 -28.86 3.99
N ASP A 21 -9.33 -28.75 3.98
CA ASP A 21 -10.15 -28.92 2.77
C ASP A 21 -10.47 -27.59 2.07
N TRP A 22 -9.85 -26.49 2.53
CA TRP A 22 -10.04 -25.18 1.93
C TRP A 22 -9.07 -24.93 0.77
N SER A 23 -9.57 -24.21 -0.21
CA SER A 23 -8.86 -23.74 -1.38
C SER A 23 -9.06 -22.25 -1.55
N ILE A 24 -8.21 -21.66 -2.38
CA ILE A 24 -8.30 -20.25 -2.74
C ILE A 24 -8.20 -20.08 -4.25
N GLU A 25 -9.25 -19.51 -4.82
CA GLU A 25 -9.28 -19.07 -6.21
C GLU A 25 -8.87 -17.59 -6.28
N MET A 26 -7.66 -17.34 -6.79
CA MET A 26 -7.18 -15.98 -7.01
C MET A 26 -7.79 -15.44 -8.30
N GLY A 27 -8.67 -14.45 -8.16
CA GLY A 27 -9.22 -13.69 -9.29
C GLY A 27 -8.46 -12.39 -9.57
N LYS A 28 -8.88 -11.68 -10.62
CA LYS A 28 -8.51 -10.27 -10.87
C LYS A 28 -9.58 -9.31 -10.33
N ASP A 29 -10.31 -9.75 -9.30
CA ASP A 29 -11.40 -9.01 -8.67
C ASP A 29 -10.84 -8.21 -7.48
N TYR A 30 -10.81 -6.89 -7.63
CA TYR A 30 -10.33 -5.94 -6.65
C TYR A 30 -11.47 -5.12 -6.03
N PHE A 31 -12.73 -5.59 -6.09
CA PHE A 31 -13.86 -4.88 -5.47
C PHE A 31 -13.67 -4.62 -3.97
N PHE A 32 -12.90 -5.46 -3.27
CA PHE A 32 -12.55 -5.24 -1.87
C PHE A 32 -11.84 -3.89 -1.62
N ALA A 33 -11.09 -3.38 -2.61
CA ALA A 33 -10.37 -2.11 -2.51
C ALA A 33 -11.16 -0.91 -3.06
N GLN A 34 -12.41 -1.10 -3.52
CA GLN A 34 -13.19 -0.06 -4.21
C GLN A 34 -13.48 1.16 -3.32
N LYS A 35 -13.59 0.94 -2.01
CA LYS A 35 -13.88 1.99 -1.02
C LYS A 35 -12.63 2.51 -0.30
N THR A 36 -11.45 2.36 -0.88
CA THR A 36 -10.20 2.79 -0.25
C THR A 36 -9.53 3.88 -1.08
N ASN A 37 -9.45 5.08 -0.53
CA ASN A 37 -8.90 6.23 -1.23
C ASN A 37 -7.38 6.36 -1.19
N SER A 38 -6.71 5.59 -0.33
CA SER A 38 -5.26 5.58 -0.21
C SER A 38 -4.78 4.30 0.46
N VAL A 39 -3.59 3.83 0.07
CA VAL A 39 -2.95 2.68 0.70
C VAL A 39 -1.48 2.98 1.00
N PRO A 40 -0.94 2.49 2.13
CA PRO A 40 0.48 2.62 2.41
C PRO A 40 1.29 1.80 1.40
N VAL A 41 2.49 2.27 1.08
CA VAL A 41 3.39 1.63 0.12
C VAL A 41 4.80 1.55 0.67
N MET A 42 5.64 0.69 0.08
CA MET A 42 7.05 0.59 0.46
C MET A 42 7.92 1.43 -0.48
N ALA A 43 9.02 1.99 0.02
CA ALA A 43 9.93 2.82 -0.77
C ALA A 43 10.46 2.08 -2.01
N ILE A 44 10.71 0.78 -1.89
CA ILE A 44 11.16 -0.07 -3.01
C ILE A 44 10.17 -0.11 -4.18
N GLU A 45 8.90 0.21 -3.95
CA GLU A 45 7.87 0.24 -4.98
C GLU A 45 7.85 1.56 -5.76
N PHE A 46 8.53 2.61 -5.29
CA PHE A 46 8.42 3.97 -5.86
C PHE A 46 8.71 3.99 -7.36
N LYS A 47 9.67 3.19 -7.82
CA LYS A 47 10.02 3.10 -9.24
C LYS A 47 8.82 2.68 -10.08
N GLN A 48 8.03 1.72 -9.62
CA GLN A 48 6.84 1.27 -10.34
C GLN A 48 5.65 2.20 -10.10
N LEU A 49 5.46 2.63 -8.86
CA LEU A 49 4.32 3.46 -8.47
C LEU A 49 4.33 4.85 -9.10
N ALA A 50 5.50 5.47 -9.24
CA ALA A 50 5.64 6.83 -9.75
C ALA A 50 5.19 6.99 -11.21
N HIS A 51 4.99 5.89 -11.95
CA HIS A 51 4.44 5.90 -13.31
C HIS A 51 2.92 6.00 -13.37
N TYR A 52 2.22 5.78 -12.25
CA TYR A 52 0.77 5.60 -12.25
C TYR A 52 0.06 6.35 -11.13
N TYR A 53 0.71 6.56 -9.98
CA TYR A 53 0.06 7.09 -8.79
C TYR A 53 0.77 8.32 -8.24
N PRO A 54 0.06 9.25 -7.61
CA PRO A 54 0.68 10.22 -6.73
C PRO A 54 1.15 9.53 -5.45
N ILE A 55 2.44 9.64 -5.15
CA ILE A 55 3.03 9.17 -3.90
C ILE A 55 3.04 10.34 -2.92
N ILE A 56 2.48 10.16 -1.74
CA ILE A 56 2.39 11.15 -0.68
C ILE A 56 2.94 10.59 0.63
N PHE A 57 3.15 11.45 1.63
CA PHE A 57 3.52 11.04 2.98
C PHE A 57 2.37 11.36 3.95
N THR A 58 1.94 10.39 4.74
CA THR A 58 0.83 10.54 5.68
C THR A 58 1.29 10.32 7.12
N GLY A 59 0.57 10.88 8.09
CA GLY A 59 0.70 10.47 9.50
C GLY A 59 1.64 11.30 10.37
N THR A 60 1.45 12.62 10.43
CA THR A 60 2.15 13.48 11.42
C THR A 60 1.91 13.08 12.89
N ASN A 61 0.95 12.20 13.18
CA ASN A 61 0.52 11.77 14.52
C ASN A 61 0.57 10.25 14.76
N THR A 62 1.43 9.50 14.06
CA THR A 62 1.68 8.10 14.41
C THR A 62 2.96 7.99 15.25
N GLU A 63 3.05 7.00 16.15
CA GLU A 63 4.25 6.75 16.99
C GLU A 63 5.55 6.66 16.18
N ASN A 64 5.45 6.38 14.87
CA ASN A 64 6.56 6.15 13.95
C ASN A 64 6.84 7.31 12.99
N GLY A 65 6.13 8.44 13.12
CA GLY A 65 6.24 9.58 12.21
C GLY A 65 5.50 9.36 10.88
N VAL A 66 6.07 9.88 9.80
CA VAL A 66 5.45 9.92 8.47
C VAL A 66 5.69 8.62 7.72
N PHE A 67 4.76 8.22 6.85
CA PHE A 67 4.91 7.02 6.02
C PHE A 67 4.32 7.21 4.62
N PRO A 68 4.93 6.67 3.57
CA PRO A 68 4.45 6.88 2.21
C PRO A 68 3.16 6.10 1.95
N ALA A 69 2.30 6.72 1.15
CA ALA A 69 1.07 6.16 0.65
C ALA A 69 0.88 6.58 -0.81
N VAL A 70 0.07 5.84 -1.55
CA VAL A 70 -0.44 6.30 -2.84
C VAL A 70 -1.89 6.74 -2.73
N ILE A 71 -2.24 7.76 -3.49
CA ILE A 71 -3.63 8.21 -3.62
C ILE A 71 -4.32 7.37 -4.70
N LEU A 72 -5.44 6.79 -4.31
CA LEU A 72 -6.32 5.97 -5.13
C LEU A 72 -7.65 6.67 -5.45
N GLY A 73 -7.99 7.71 -4.68
CA GLY A 73 -9.17 8.55 -4.89
C GLY A 73 -9.13 9.77 -3.98
N VAL A 74 -9.98 10.75 -4.26
CA VAL A 74 -10.04 11.99 -3.47
C VAL A 74 -11.08 11.89 -2.35
N ARG A 75 -12.20 11.22 -2.62
CA ARG A 75 -13.23 10.93 -1.61
C ARG A 75 -12.79 9.74 -0.76
N GLY A 76 -13.11 9.75 0.53
CA GLY A 76 -12.70 8.72 1.49
C GLY A 76 -13.04 7.28 1.07
N ASP A 77 -14.19 7.11 0.42
CA ASP A 77 -14.74 5.80 0.05
C ASP A 77 -14.68 5.52 -1.46
N GLU A 78 -13.68 6.05 -2.17
CA GLU A 78 -13.55 5.93 -3.63
C GLU A 78 -12.14 5.49 -4.04
N ASN A 79 -12.07 4.51 -4.95
CA ASN A 79 -10.86 4.10 -5.62
C ASN A 79 -11.08 4.10 -7.14
N ILE A 80 -10.50 5.08 -7.84
CA ILE A 80 -10.66 5.24 -9.29
C ILE A 80 -9.89 4.21 -10.11
N TYR A 81 -9.07 3.38 -9.46
CA TYR A 81 -8.26 2.35 -10.12
C TYR A 81 -8.92 0.98 -10.14
N VAL A 82 -10.10 0.82 -9.51
CA VAL A 82 -10.93 -0.39 -9.61
C VAL A 82 -12.05 -0.13 -10.62
N ASN A 83 -11.97 -0.83 -11.76
CA ASN A 83 -12.97 -0.74 -12.82
C ASN A 83 -14.31 -1.36 -12.39
N GLN A 84 -15.37 -1.07 -13.16
CA GLN A 84 -16.70 -1.62 -12.92
C GLN A 84 -16.77 -3.16 -13.01
N ASP A 85 -15.84 -3.79 -13.73
CA ASP A 85 -15.70 -5.25 -13.82
C ASP A 85 -14.80 -5.84 -12.73
N GLY A 86 -14.35 -5.02 -11.77
CA GLY A 86 -13.49 -5.40 -10.66
C GLY A 86 -12.01 -5.42 -10.99
N THR A 87 -11.61 -5.22 -12.26
CA THR A 87 -10.21 -5.22 -12.66
C THR A 87 -9.48 -3.96 -12.22
N TRP A 88 -8.16 -4.05 -12.04
CA TRP A 88 -7.33 -2.88 -11.76
C TRP A 88 -6.94 -2.16 -13.06
N SER A 89 -7.06 -0.83 -13.10
CA SER A 89 -6.98 -0.04 -14.33
C SER A 89 -5.56 0.25 -14.85
N VAL A 90 -4.53 0.03 -14.03
CA VAL A 90 -3.12 0.25 -14.40
C VAL A 90 -2.24 -0.99 -14.18
N PRO A 91 -1.09 -1.12 -14.87
CA PRO A 91 -0.27 -2.34 -14.83
C PRO A 91 0.32 -2.71 -13.47
N TYR A 92 0.65 -1.73 -12.62
CA TYR A 92 1.26 -2.00 -11.31
C TYR A 92 0.28 -1.78 -10.17
N ILE A 93 0.01 -2.83 -9.40
CA ILE A 93 -0.88 -2.80 -8.23
C ILE A 93 -0.03 -2.72 -6.96
N PRO A 94 -0.29 -1.77 -6.03
CA PRO A 94 0.47 -1.64 -4.78
C PRO A 94 0.57 -2.97 -4.03
N ALA A 95 1.74 -3.29 -3.47
CA ALA A 95 1.96 -4.54 -2.75
C ALA A 95 1.01 -4.72 -1.56
N PHE A 96 0.62 -3.61 -0.91
CA PHE A 96 -0.39 -3.61 0.14
C PHE A 96 -1.75 -4.16 -0.32
N VAL A 97 -2.15 -3.87 -1.57
CA VAL A 97 -3.38 -4.42 -2.18
C VAL A 97 -3.14 -5.87 -2.59
N ARG A 98 -2.00 -6.20 -3.19
CA ARG A 98 -1.67 -7.56 -3.67
C ARG A 98 -1.51 -8.61 -2.57
N ARG A 99 -1.23 -8.21 -1.33
CA ARG A 99 -1.11 -9.16 -0.21
C ARG A 99 -2.46 -9.74 0.21
N TYR A 100 -3.57 -9.06 -0.11
CA TYR A 100 -4.92 -9.54 0.19
C TYR A 100 -5.18 -10.86 -0.56
N PRO A 101 -5.78 -11.88 0.10
CA PRO A 101 -6.45 -11.83 1.40
C PRO A 101 -5.60 -12.23 2.61
N PHE A 102 -4.30 -12.46 2.43
CA PHE A 102 -3.43 -12.95 3.49
C PHE A 102 -2.81 -11.82 4.31
N ILE A 103 -2.52 -12.08 5.58
CA ILE A 103 -1.83 -11.15 6.48
C ILE A 103 -1.16 -11.92 7.63
N TYR A 104 -0.02 -11.43 8.13
CA TYR A 104 0.50 -11.90 9.41
C TYR A 104 -0.09 -11.08 10.55
N ARG A 105 -0.67 -11.77 11.54
CA ARG A 105 -1.04 -11.19 12.82
C ARG A 105 0.09 -11.41 13.82
N SER A 106 0.49 -10.33 14.48
CA SER A 106 1.35 -10.39 15.65
C SER A 106 0.57 -10.91 16.85
N GLN A 107 1.10 -11.94 17.50
CA GLN A 107 0.70 -12.40 18.82
C GLN A 107 1.87 -12.17 19.80
N ASP A 108 1.58 -12.13 21.10
CA ASP A 108 2.57 -12.03 22.18
C ASP A 108 3.59 -10.89 22.00
N GLU A 109 3.09 -9.66 21.82
CA GLU A 109 3.94 -8.45 21.66
C GLU A 109 4.91 -8.50 20.48
N GLY A 110 4.61 -9.25 19.41
CA GLY A 110 5.46 -9.33 18.21
C GLY A 110 6.42 -10.51 18.18
N LYS A 111 6.36 -11.41 19.17
CA LYS A 111 7.25 -12.59 19.22
C LYS A 111 6.83 -13.69 18.24
N THR A 112 5.54 -13.78 17.93
CA THR A 112 4.98 -14.80 17.04
C THR A 112 4.14 -14.15 15.95
N LEU A 113 4.46 -14.45 14.69
CA LEU A 113 3.66 -14.05 13.53
C LEU A 113 2.83 -15.25 13.08
N THR A 114 1.51 -15.13 13.16
CA THR A 114 0.57 -16.15 12.70
C THR A 114 0.00 -15.75 11.36
N LEU A 115 0.10 -16.63 10.36
CA LEU A 115 -0.52 -16.40 9.06
C LEU A 115 -2.03 -16.43 9.24
N SER A 116 -2.70 -15.42 8.71
CA SER A 116 -4.15 -15.26 8.75
C SER A 116 -4.67 -14.93 7.36
N ILE A 117 -5.96 -15.17 7.16
CA ILE A 117 -6.68 -14.87 5.94
C ILE A 117 -7.96 -14.10 6.27
N ASP A 118 -8.37 -13.20 5.39
CA ASP A 118 -9.74 -12.69 5.41
C ASP A 118 -10.71 -13.76 4.90
N GLN A 119 -11.48 -14.35 5.80
CA GLN A 119 -12.46 -15.39 5.48
C GLN A 119 -13.63 -14.85 4.65
N SER A 120 -13.86 -13.52 4.63
CA SER A 120 -14.83 -12.89 3.74
C SER A 120 -14.36 -12.87 2.27
N PHE A 121 -13.11 -13.25 1.99
CA PHE A 121 -12.62 -13.30 0.62
C PHE A 121 -13.41 -14.30 -0.21
N ARG A 122 -14.08 -13.82 -1.26
CA ARG A 122 -14.94 -14.65 -2.13
C ARG A 122 -14.24 -15.87 -2.74
N GLY A 123 -12.93 -15.76 -3.02
CA GLY A 123 -12.14 -16.86 -3.56
C GLY A 123 -11.81 -17.94 -2.54
N PHE A 124 -12.01 -17.69 -1.24
CA PHE A 124 -11.75 -18.65 -0.18
C PHE A 124 -12.93 -19.61 0.00
N ASN A 125 -12.70 -20.89 -0.30
CA ASN A 125 -13.79 -21.82 -0.62
C ASN A 125 -13.46 -23.27 -0.21
N GLN A 126 -14.48 -24.13 -0.08
CA GLN A 126 -14.33 -25.59 0.17
C GLN A 126 -14.71 -26.42 -1.06
N GLN A 127 -14.97 -25.78 -2.19
CA GLN A 127 -15.38 -26.40 -3.45
C GLN A 127 -14.17 -26.92 -4.26
N ASN A 128 -12.97 -26.88 -3.67
CA ASN A 128 -11.71 -27.26 -4.31
C ASN A 128 -11.43 -26.45 -5.59
N GLN A 129 -11.85 -25.19 -5.62
CA GLN A 129 -11.59 -24.25 -6.71
C GLN A 129 -10.30 -23.48 -6.43
N GLY A 130 -9.44 -23.38 -7.45
CA GLY A 130 -8.14 -22.71 -7.35
C GLY A 130 -7.05 -23.57 -6.71
N HIS A 131 -6.35 -23.01 -5.73
CA HIS A 131 -5.18 -23.62 -5.08
C HIS A 131 -5.53 -24.13 -3.68
N LYS A 132 -5.19 -25.38 -3.37
CA LYS A 132 -5.22 -25.88 -1.99
C LYS A 132 -4.21 -25.13 -1.12
N LEU A 133 -4.56 -24.88 0.14
CA LEU A 133 -3.67 -24.22 1.10
C LEU A 133 -2.67 -25.19 1.73
N PHE A 134 -3.12 -26.41 2.05
CA PHE A 134 -2.31 -27.46 2.66
C PHE A 134 -2.28 -28.73 1.80
N ASP A 135 -1.17 -29.45 1.87
CA ASP A 135 -1.00 -30.74 1.20
C ASP A 135 -1.44 -31.93 2.08
N GLU A 136 -1.35 -33.15 1.54
CA GLU A 136 -1.71 -34.38 2.26
C GLU A 136 -0.80 -34.69 3.46
N ARG A 137 0.38 -34.06 3.53
CA ARG A 137 1.36 -34.19 4.61
C ARG A 137 1.26 -33.03 5.61
N GLU A 138 0.13 -32.33 5.60
CA GLU A 138 -0.16 -31.25 6.55
C GLU A 138 0.78 -30.04 6.42
N SER A 139 1.47 -29.91 5.27
CA SER A 139 2.41 -28.82 5.00
C SER A 139 1.78 -27.76 4.08
N PRO A 140 2.18 -26.48 4.17
CA PRO A 140 1.78 -25.45 3.21
C PRO A 140 2.10 -25.87 1.77
N THR A 141 1.15 -25.69 0.85
CA THR A 141 1.43 -25.91 -0.58
C THR A 141 2.40 -24.86 -1.12
N ALA A 142 2.96 -25.08 -2.31
CA ALA A 142 3.81 -24.09 -2.98
C ALA A 142 3.11 -22.74 -3.17
N PHE A 143 1.78 -22.75 -3.34
CA PHE A 143 0.99 -21.53 -3.41
C PHE A 143 1.00 -20.77 -2.06
N LEU A 144 0.68 -21.47 -0.96
CA LEU A 144 0.64 -20.85 0.36
C LEU A 144 2.02 -20.37 0.80
N GLN A 145 3.07 -21.14 0.49
CA GLN A 145 4.45 -20.73 0.73
C GLN A 145 4.80 -19.45 -0.04
N GLY A 146 4.41 -19.34 -1.32
CA GLY A 146 4.61 -18.12 -2.10
C GLY A 146 3.89 -16.90 -1.50
N ALA A 147 2.68 -17.08 -0.96
CA ALA A 147 1.96 -16.01 -0.26
C ALA A 147 2.69 -15.60 1.03
N MET A 148 3.18 -16.56 1.82
CA MET A 148 3.98 -16.29 3.02
C MET A 148 5.27 -15.52 2.68
N ASP A 149 6.00 -15.95 1.66
CA ASP A 149 7.23 -15.30 1.20
C ASP A 149 6.96 -13.87 0.73
N PHE A 150 5.85 -13.65 0.02
CA PHE A 150 5.44 -12.31 -0.38
C PHE A 150 5.20 -11.37 0.81
N ILE A 151 4.46 -11.84 1.83
CA ILE A 151 4.18 -11.03 3.02
C ILE A 151 5.46 -10.77 3.83
N ASN A 152 6.34 -11.76 3.96
CA ASN A 152 7.64 -11.60 4.61
C ASN A 152 8.49 -10.55 3.89
N ASN A 153 8.57 -10.63 2.56
CA ASN A 153 9.28 -9.65 1.75
C ASN A 153 8.66 -8.25 1.90
N PHE A 154 7.33 -8.13 1.90
CA PHE A 154 6.64 -6.87 2.13
C PHE A 154 6.96 -6.27 3.50
N GLN A 155 6.93 -7.08 4.56
CA GLN A 155 7.26 -6.65 5.93
C GLN A 155 8.73 -6.24 6.08
N ALA A 156 9.66 -6.95 5.44
CA ALA A 156 11.08 -6.62 5.46
C ALA A 156 11.39 -5.23 4.88
N GLN A 157 10.50 -4.67 4.04
CA GLN A 157 10.66 -3.33 3.47
C GLN A 157 10.15 -2.20 4.38
N TYR A 158 9.52 -2.53 5.52
CA TYR A 158 9.01 -1.53 6.44
C TYR A 158 10.13 -0.66 7.04
N GLU A 159 11.15 -1.29 7.63
CA GLU A 159 12.27 -0.57 8.26
C GLU A 159 13.08 0.29 7.27
N PRO A 160 13.48 -0.20 6.08
CA PRO A 160 14.11 0.66 5.06
C PRO A 160 13.24 1.84 4.65
N THR A 161 11.92 1.64 4.52
CA THR A 161 10.97 2.70 4.18
C THR A 161 10.87 3.74 5.30
N GLN A 162 10.84 3.29 6.56
CA GLN A 162 10.82 4.17 7.72
C GLN A 162 12.12 4.97 7.84
N ALA A 163 13.28 4.36 7.60
CA ALA A 163 14.56 5.04 7.60
C ALA A 163 14.61 6.17 6.56
N PHE A 164 14.10 5.93 5.34
CA PHE A 164 13.94 6.98 4.33
C PHE A 164 13.06 8.13 4.82
N CYS A 165 11.92 7.81 5.43
CA CYS A 165 11.00 8.83 5.96
C CYS A 165 11.63 9.67 7.07
N GLN A 166 12.33 9.04 8.00
CA GLN A 166 13.07 9.72 9.07
C GLN A 166 14.12 10.66 8.47
N HIS A 167 14.84 10.22 7.43
CA HIS A 167 15.85 11.04 6.77
C HIS A 167 15.23 12.30 6.11
N LEU A 168 14.08 12.16 5.44
CA LEU A 168 13.33 13.31 4.91
C LEU A 168 12.90 14.29 6.01
N GLN A 169 12.53 13.78 7.18
CA GLN A 169 12.17 14.61 8.33
C GLN A 169 13.38 15.33 8.92
N THR A 170 14.52 14.64 9.08
CA THR A 170 15.79 15.23 9.57
C THR A 170 16.29 16.35 8.66
N LEU A 171 16.13 16.20 7.34
CA LEU A 171 16.46 17.23 6.37
C LEU A 171 15.36 18.30 6.20
N GLU A 172 14.27 18.21 6.97
CA GLU A 172 13.10 19.10 6.91
C GLU A 172 12.50 19.25 5.50
N LEU A 173 12.56 18.19 4.69
CA LEU A 173 12.14 18.23 3.30
C LEU A 173 10.63 18.11 3.12
N LEU A 174 9.89 17.67 4.13
CA LEU A 174 8.45 17.46 4.04
C LEU A 174 7.66 18.70 4.45
N THR A 175 6.71 19.10 3.61
CA THR A 175 5.77 20.19 3.91
C THR A 175 4.32 19.70 3.80
N PRO A 176 3.43 20.12 4.72
CA PRO A 176 2.00 19.92 4.57
C PRO A 176 1.49 20.48 3.26
N ARG A 177 0.67 19.69 2.57
CA ARG A 177 0.01 20.10 1.33
C ARG A 177 -1.49 20.05 1.49
N LYS A 178 -2.14 20.95 0.76
CA LYS A 178 -3.59 20.97 0.55
C LYS A 178 -3.82 21.25 -0.94
N ALA A 179 -4.69 20.48 -1.55
CA ALA A 179 -5.14 20.71 -2.91
C ALA A 179 -6.64 21.05 -2.88
N ASP A 180 -6.99 22.25 -3.36
CA ASP A 180 -8.39 22.61 -3.59
C ASP A 180 -8.80 22.12 -4.97
N ILE A 181 -9.76 21.20 -4.99
CA ILE A 181 -10.17 20.42 -6.14
C ILE A 181 -11.58 20.87 -6.53
N LYS A 182 -11.71 21.38 -7.75
CA LYS A 182 -13.01 21.72 -8.34
C LYS A 182 -13.53 20.54 -9.14
N LEU A 183 -14.65 19.99 -8.69
CA LEU A 183 -15.34 18.90 -9.39
C LEU A 183 -16.08 19.43 -10.61
N SER A 184 -16.29 18.55 -11.59
CA SER A 184 -17.13 18.81 -12.77
C SER A 184 -18.57 19.18 -12.41
N SER A 185 -19.06 18.74 -11.25
CA SER A 185 -20.36 19.12 -10.67
C SER A 185 -20.43 20.57 -10.16
N GLY A 186 -19.31 21.31 -10.15
CA GLY A 186 -19.20 22.64 -9.56
C GLY A 186 -18.94 22.66 -8.05
N GLN A 187 -19.00 21.50 -7.38
CA GLN A 187 -18.61 21.37 -5.98
C GLN A 187 -17.09 21.51 -5.83
N THR A 188 -16.64 22.19 -4.77
CA THR A 188 -15.23 22.23 -4.40
C THR A 188 -14.98 21.27 -3.24
N MET A 189 -13.91 20.49 -3.33
CA MET A 189 -13.43 19.61 -2.27
C MET A 189 -11.98 19.95 -1.97
N ALA A 190 -11.54 19.71 -0.74
CA ALA A 190 -10.13 19.81 -0.38
C ALA A 190 -9.57 18.41 -0.16
N LEU A 191 -8.39 18.15 -0.72
CA LEU A 191 -7.55 17.03 -0.35
C LEU A 191 -6.45 17.57 0.57
N ASP A 192 -6.46 17.15 1.82
CA ASP A 192 -5.52 17.56 2.87
C ASP A 192 -5.01 16.34 3.67
N GLY A 193 -4.32 16.59 4.78
CA GLY A 193 -3.86 15.53 5.68
C GLY A 193 -2.62 14.76 5.20
N PHE A 194 -1.94 15.27 4.17
CA PHE A 194 -0.72 14.69 3.62
C PHE A 194 0.42 15.71 3.50
N MET A 195 1.62 15.19 3.31
CA MET A 195 2.84 15.94 3.07
C MET A 195 3.49 15.49 1.75
N SER A 196 4.25 16.40 1.16
CA SER A 196 5.10 16.12 0.00
C SER A 196 6.49 16.67 0.25
N ILE A 197 7.46 16.22 -0.55
CA ILE A 197 8.78 16.85 -0.60
C ILE A 197 8.64 18.27 -1.15
N ASP A 198 9.29 19.22 -0.47
CA ASP A 198 9.41 20.59 -0.91
C ASP A 198 10.63 20.74 -1.83
N ARG A 199 10.37 21.14 -3.08
CA ARG A 199 11.40 21.21 -4.12
C ARG A 199 12.43 22.29 -3.81
N ASP A 200 12.02 23.42 -3.23
CA ASP A 200 12.92 24.53 -2.95
C ASP A 200 13.84 24.17 -1.78
N ARG A 201 13.30 23.53 -0.73
CA ARG A 201 14.13 23.00 0.37
C ARG A 201 15.11 21.92 -0.10
N PHE A 202 14.66 21.04 -0.98
CA PHE A 202 15.53 20.01 -1.57
C PHE A 202 16.65 20.61 -2.42
N GLN A 203 16.37 21.64 -3.22
CA GLN A 203 17.38 22.35 -4.02
C GLN A 203 18.35 23.18 -3.18
N ALA A 204 17.95 23.59 -1.98
CA ALA A 204 18.77 24.34 -1.04
C ALA A 204 19.70 23.48 -0.17
N LEU A 205 19.66 22.14 -0.32
CA LEU A 205 20.58 21.26 0.39
C LEU A 205 22.03 21.52 -0.01
N ASP A 206 22.92 21.49 0.96
CA ASP A 206 24.36 21.57 0.71
C ASP A 206 24.91 20.30 0.05
N ARG A 207 26.15 20.38 -0.41
CA ARG A 207 26.85 19.29 -1.10
C ARG A 207 26.88 18.00 -0.28
N ASP A 208 27.14 18.10 1.01
CA ASP A 208 27.38 16.93 1.85
C ASP A 208 26.08 16.16 2.08
N ARG A 209 24.97 16.88 2.32
CA ARG A 209 23.62 16.30 2.42
C ARG A 209 23.17 15.65 1.12
N VAL A 210 23.42 16.28 -0.03
CA VAL A 210 23.11 15.67 -1.34
C VAL A 210 23.94 14.41 -1.59
N HIS A 211 25.22 14.43 -1.21
CA HIS A 211 26.11 13.28 -1.34
C HIS A 211 25.68 12.11 -0.43
N GLU A 212 25.18 12.39 0.77
CA GLU A 212 24.58 11.39 1.66
C GLU A 212 23.34 10.73 1.02
N LEU A 213 22.42 11.53 0.47
CA LEU A 213 21.24 11.03 -0.24
C LEU A 213 21.60 10.16 -1.44
N PHE A 214 22.67 10.52 -2.16
CA PHE A 214 23.17 9.74 -3.30
C PHE A 214 23.74 8.39 -2.88
N ASN A 215 24.56 8.34 -1.83
CA ASN A 215 25.22 7.09 -1.40
C ASN A 215 24.27 6.04 -0.82
N ASN A 216 23.09 6.46 -0.37
CA ASN A 216 22.08 5.58 0.23
C ASN A 216 20.86 5.37 -0.68
N ASP A 217 20.97 5.66 -1.99
CA ASP A 217 19.92 5.55 -3.01
C ASP A 217 18.63 6.38 -2.74
N MET A 218 18.62 7.21 -1.71
CA MET A 218 17.48 8.04 -1.33
C MET A 218 17.22 9.18 -2.33
N LEU A 219 18.27 9.62 -3.05
CA LEU A 219 18.13 10.64 -4.08
C LEU A 219 17.17 10.20 -5.20
N GLU A 220 17.24 8.94 -5.62
CA GLU A 220 16.31 8.38 -6.63
C GLU A 220 14.87 8.41 -6.10
N LEU A 221 14.65 7.99 -4.86
CA LEU A 221 13.32 7.98 -4.23
C LEU A 221 12.69 9.38 -4.16
N ILE A 222 13.50 10.41 -3.89
CA ILE A 222 13.04 11.81 -3.89
C ILE A 222 12.54 12.21 -5.27
N TYR A 223 13.33 11.95 -6.32
CA TYR A 223 12.93 12.29 -7.69
C TYR A 223 11.71 11.49 -8.16
N LEU A 224 11.60 10.22 -7.80
CA LEU A 224 10.44 9.39 -8.09
C LEU A 224 9.18 9.95 -7.44
N HIS A 225 9.26 10.37 -6.17
CA HIS A 225 8.15 11.07 -5.51
C HIS A 225 7.80 12.37 -6.25
N LEU A 226 8.77 13.23 -6.56
CA LEU A 226 8.52 14.49 -7.26
C LEU A 226 7.88 14.27 -8.65
N HIS A 227 8.31 13.22 -9.37
CA HIS A 227 7.72 12.84 -10.65
C HIS A 227 6.27 12.35 -10.48
N SER A 228 6.03 11.53 -9.45
CA SER A 228 4.71 10.96 -9.16
C SER A 228 3.62 12.01 -8.94
N MET A 229 4.00 13.23 -8.50
CA MET A 229 3.07 14.34 -8.28
C MET A 229 2.30 14.75 -9.54
N ALA A 230 2.81 14.47 -10.75
CA ALA A 230 2.09 14.72 -11.99
C ALA A 230 0.79 13.90 -12.11
N HIS A 231 0.67 12.79 -11.38
CA HIS A 231 -0.53 11.94 -11.40
C HIS A 231 -1.71 12.52 -10.61
N PHE A 232 -1.55 13.61 -9.84
CA PHE A 232 -2.69 14.26 -9.18
C PHE A 232 -3.74 14.71 -10.20
N ASP A 233 -3.31 15.24 -11.34
CA ASP A 233 -4.23 15.65 -12.42
C ASP A 233 -5.01 14.46 -12.99
N TYR A 234 -4.37 13.29 -13.09
CA TYR A 234 -5.04 12.07 -13.53
C TYR A 234 -6.12 11.67 -12.52
N VAL A 235 -5.78 11.62 -11.23
CA VAL A 235 -6.74 11.29 -10.17
C VAL A 235 -7.90 12.27 -10.18
N ILE A 236 -7.63 13.57 -10.30
CA ILE A 236 -8.65 14.62 -10.30
C ILE A 236 -9.61 14.50 -11.50
N LYS A 237 -9.09 14.20 -12.69
CA LYS A 237 -9.91 14.10 -13.92
C LYS A 237 -10.85 12.90 -13.94
N HIS A 238 -10.52 11.84 -13.20
CA HIS A 238 -11.28 10.58 -13.20
C HIS A 238 -12.18 10.43 -11.96
N MET A 239 -12.38 11.49 -11.18
CA MET A 239 -13.32 11.48 -10.06
C MET A 239 -14.78 11.56 -10.54
N GLY A 240 -15.66 10.78 -9.90
CA GLY A 240 -17.11 10.88 -10.12
C GLY A 240 -17.59 10.46 -11.51
N LEU A 241 -16.79 9.65 -12.22
CA LEU A 241 -17.19 8.88 -13.40
C LEU A 241 -17.71 7.49 -12.98
#